data_AF-A0A9W6HPJ6-F1
#
_entry.id   AF-A0A9W6HPJ6-F1
#
_cell.length_a   1.000
_cell.length_b   1.000
_cell.length_c   1.000
_cell.angle_alpha   90.00
_cell.angle_beta   90.00
_cell.angle_gamma   90.00
#
_symmetry.space_group_name_H-M   'P 1'
#
loop_
_entity.id
_entity.type
_entity.pdbx_description
1 polymer ?
#
loop_
_entity_poly.entity_id
_entity_poly.type
_entity_poly.pdbx_seq_one_letter_code
_entity_poly.pdbx_strand_id
1 'polypeptide(L)'
;MSAPLLRSARAAGVLYLTTHVSSVAAVAAFRSDATALGVTLEFALAIGCVGTGILVWTMLRRAAPTRAATFAALRGVEASVILTGALPLLATLLAGGGDAWSAPAEAVHAAAFLVGQGLVISVNTIVLGWLLWDTRAVPRALAALGALGGGVVLSSNLAQLWGVIPLSGAVAAVAAVPVFAFELWLAILLITVGLRSVDAADDARPVRTAPQIPNP
;
A
#
# COMPACT_ATOMS: atom_id res chain seq x y z
N MET A 1 -17.86 -6.30 -15.86
CA MET A 1 -17.31 -5.06 -15.26
C MET A 1 -17.42 -3.94 -16.28
N SER A 2 -17.83 -2.72 -15.90
CA SER A 2 -17.95 -1.60 -16.84
C SER A 2 -16.57 -1.11 -17.32
N ALA A 3 -16.49 -0.54 -18.53
CA ALA A 3 -15.22 -0.04 -19.09
C ALA A 3 -14.50 1.00 -18.19
N PRO A 4 -15.18 1.91 -17.47
CA PRO A 4 -14.53 2.82 -16.53
C PRO A 4 -13.88 2.10 -15.35
N LEU A 5 -14.52 1.09 -14.77
CA LEU A 5 -13.97 0.32 -13.64
C LEU A 5 -12.72 -0.48 -14.05
N LEU A 6 -12.69 -1.02 -15.27
CA LEU A 6 -11.51 -1.69 -15.80
C LEU A 6 -10.32 -0.74 -15.95
N ARG A 7 -10.56 0.50 -16.39
CA ARG A 7 -9.51 1.53 -16.47
C ARG A 7 -8.97 1.90 -15.09
N SER A 8 -9.85 2.09 -14.11
CA SER A 8 -9.44 2.37 -12.72
C SER A 8 -8.66 1.21 -12.10
N ALA A 9 -9.08 -0.04 -12.35
CA ALA A 9 -8.36 -1.22 -11.88
C ALA A 9 -6.96 -1.29 -12.49
N ARG A 10 -6.83 -1.12 -13.81
CA ARG A 10 -5.53 -1.09 -14.49
C ARG A 10 -4.64 0.02 -13.97
N ALA A 11 -5.18 1.23 -13.81
CA ALA A 11 -4.43 2.36 -13.25
C ALA A 11 -3.95 2.05 -11.83
N ALA A 12 -4.78 1.44 -10.98
CA ALA A 12 -4.40 1.03 -9.64
C ALA A 12 -3.28 -0.02 -9.68
N GLY A 13 -3.38 -1.01 -10.56
CA GLY A 13 -2.33 -2.03 -10.72
C GLY A 13 -1.00 -1.45 -11.20
N VAL A 14 -1.02 -0.51 -12.15
CA VAL A 14 0.20 0.22 -12.57
C VAL A 14 0.79 1.01 -11.41
N LEU A 15 -0.02 1.71 -10.63
CA LEU A 15 0.49 2.45 -9.48
C LEU A 15 1.08 1.52 -8.40
N TYR A 16 0.51 0.35 -8.14
CA TYR A 16 1.12 -0.64 -7.26
C TYR A 16 2.50 -1.11 -7.76
N LEU A 17 2.64 -1.37 -9.07
CA LEU A 17 3.96 -1.68 -9.64
C LEU A 17 4.92 -0.50 -9.49
N THR A 18 4.45 0.72 -9.75
CA THR A 18 5.27 1.93 -9.58
C THR A 18 5.75 2.07 -8.14
N THR A 19 4.90 1.86 -7.13
CA THR A 19 5.30 1.95 -5.71
C THR A 19 6.33 0.88 -5.36
N HIS A 20 6.20 -0.32 -5.92
CA HIS A 20 7.18 -1.39 -5.74
C HIS A 20 8.54 -1.06 -6.37
N VAL A 21 8.53 -0.65 -7.64
CA VAL A 21 9.77 -0.33 -8.37
C VAL A 21 10.47 0.87 -7.76
N SER A 22 9.71 1.93 -7.44
CA SER A 22 10.26 3.14 -6.84
C SER A 22 10.83 2.91 -5.44
N SER A 23 10.18 2.11 -4.58
CA SER A 23 10.71 1.84 -3.23
C SER A 23 12.03 1.06 -3.27
N VAL A 24 12.11 0.00 -4.10
CA VAL A 24 13.34 -0.79 -4.24
C VAL A 24 14.46 0.02 -4.88
N ALA A 25 14.14 0.79 -5.94
CA ALA A 25 15.11 1.63 -6.60
C ALA A 25 15.60 2.78 -5.71
N ALA A 26 14.74 3.35 -4.85
CA ALA A 26 15.12 4.41 -3.91
C ALA A 26 16.18 3.90 -2.92
N VAL A 27 15.97 2.72 -2.33
CA VAL A 27 16.96 2.10 -1.44
C VAL A 27 18.29 1.86 -2.16
N ALA A 28 18.26 1.40 -3.41
CA ALA A 28 19.49 1.24 -4.20
C ALA A 28 20.18 2.57 -4.49
N ALA A 29 19.42 3.61 -4.84
CA ALA A 29 19.94 4.95 -5.13
C ALA A 29 20.65 5.55 -3.89
N PHE A 30 20.00 5.52 -2.72
CA PHE A 30 20.60 6.02 -1.48
C PHE A 30 21.87 5.25 -1.08
N ARG A 31 21.92 3.93 -1.29
CA ARG A 31 23.14 3.12 -1.06
C ARG A 31 24.30 3.42 -2.00
N SER A 32 24.02 4.07 -3.13
CA SER A 32 25.00 4.48 -4.14
C SER A 32 25.29 5.98 -4.10
N ASP A 33 24.94 6.66 -3.00
CA ASP A 33 25.10 8.11 -2.81
C ASP A 33 24.37 8.97 -3.87
N ALA A 34 23.42 8.37 -4.60
CA ALA A 34 22.61 9.04 -5.61
C ALA A 34 21.38 9.71 -4.96
N THR A 35 21.60 10.60 -3.98
CA THR A 35 20.55 11.19 -3.14
C THR A 35 19.45 11.87 -3.93
N ALA A 36 19.79 12.60 -5.00
CA ALA A 36 18.79 13.26 -5.86
C ALA A 36 17.84 12.26 -6.55
N LEU A 37 18.39 11.12 -6.99
CA LEU A 37 17.60 10.03 -7.57
C LEU A 37 16.74 9.35 -6.50
N GLY A 38 17.28 9.11 -5.31
CA GLY A 38 16.55 8.55 -4.17
C GLY A 38 15.33 9.41 -3.81
N VAL A 39 15.52 10.71 -3.62
CA VAL A 39 14.44 11.68 -3.34
C VAL A 39 13.39 11.69 -4.46
N THR A 40 13.82 11.65 -5.73
CA THR A 40 12.91 11.61 -6.88
C THR A 40 12.04 10.34 -6.87
N LEU A 41 12.63 9.20 -6.54
CA LEU A 41 11.93 7.91 -6.46
C LEU A 41 10.96 7.87 -5.27
N GLU A 42 11.34 8.42 -4.12
CA GLU A 42 10.43 8.53 -2.96
C GLU A 42 9.26 9.47 -3.21
N PHE A 43 9.47 10.54 -3.97
CA PHE A 43 8.38 11.40 -4.41
C PHE A 43 7.40 10.65 -5.33
N ALA A 44 7.91 9.88 -6.29
CA ALA A 44 7.09 9.04 -7.16
C ALA A 44 6.33 7.95 -6.36
N LEU A 45 7.00 7.35 -5.37
CA LEU A 45 6.41 6.41 -4.42
C LEU A 45 5.24 7.05 -3.68
N ALA A 46 5.43 8.24 -3.10
CA ALA A 46 4.40 8.96 -2.36
C ALA A 46 3.16 9.26 -3.22
N ILE A 47 3.35 9.68 -4.48
CA ILE A 47 2.24 9.87 -5.43
C ILE A 47 1.52 8.54 -5.71
N GLY A 48 2.27 7.47 -5.93
CA GLY A 48 1.72 6.13 -6.09
C GLY A 48 0.92 5.68 -4.87
N CYS A 49 1.37 6.06 -3.67
CA CYS A 49 0.66 5.80 -2.43
C CYS A 49 -0.72 6.45 -2.41
N VAL A 50 -0.78 7.76 -2.59
CA VAL A 50 -2.04 8.51 -2.63
C VAL A 50 -2.96 7.97 -3.74
N GLY A 51 -2.42 7.76 -4.94
CA GLY A 51 -3.20 7.31 -6.09
C GLY A 51 -3.82 5.92 -5.90
N THR A 52 -3.07 4.96 -5.34
CA THR A 52 -3.61 3.63 -5.01
C THR A 52 -4.70 3.71 -3.93
N GLY A 53 -4.52 4.55 -2.91
CA GLY A 53 -5.54 4.80 -1.89
C GLY A 53 -6.86 5.31 -2.47
N ILE A 54 -6.78 6.35 -3.31
CA ILE A 54 -7.96 6.95 -3.95
C ILE A 54 -8.64 5.97 -4.91
N LEU A 55 -7.87 5.25 -5.73
CA LEU A 55 -8.47 4.31 -6.68
C LEU A 55 -9.16 3.15 -5.97
N VAL A 56 -8.55 2.57 -4.93
CA VAL A 56 -9.19 1.51 -4.14
C VAL A 56 -10.46 2.04 -3.44
N TRP A 57 -10.42 3.25 -2.87
CA TRP A 57 -11.61 3.91 -2.32
C TRP A 57 -12.73 3.99 -3.35
N THR A 58 -12.47 4.56 -4.52
CA THR A 58 -13.50 4.74 -5.54
C THR A 58 -14.08 3.42 -6.03
N MET A 59 -13.26 2.36 -6.13
CA MET A 59 -13.70 1.04 -6.58
C MET A 59 -14.50 0.26 -5.53
N LEU A 60 -14.17 0.38 -4.24
CA LEU A 60 -14.72 -0.51 -3.20
C LEU A 60 -15.60 0.20 -2.14
N ARG A 61 -15.70 1.54 -2.13
CA ARG A 61 -16.48 2.29 -1.14
C ARG A 61 -17.96 1.92 -1.06
N ARG A 62 -18.56 1.41 -2.16
CA ARG A 62 -19.98 1.00 -2.17
C ARG A 62 -20.23 -0.26 -1.34
N ALA A 63 -19.25 -1.17 -1.31
CA ALA A 63 -19.39 -2.46 -0.64
C ALA A 63 -18.84 -2.44 0.80
N ALA A 64 -17.77 -1.68 1.04
CA ALA A 64 -17.12 -1.62 2.35
C ALA A 64 -16.57 -0.21 2.62
N PRO A 65 -17.45 0.79 2.86
CA PRO A 65 -17.06 2.20 2.98
C PRO A 65 -16.02 2.40 4.09
N THR A 66 -16.24 1.91 5.30
CA THR A 66 -15.30 2.15 6.41
C THR A 66 -13.89 1.67 6.10
N ARG A 67 -13.72 0.42 5.66
CA ARG A 67 -12.38 -0.14 5.36
C ARG A 67 -11.72 0.50 4.15
N ALA A 68 -12.50 0.84 3.13
CA ALA A 68 -11.98 1.55 1.98
C ALA A 68 -11.48 2.95 2.38
N ALA A 69 -12.18 3.66 3.28
CA ALA A 69 -11.77 4.96 3.79
C ALA A 69 -10.50 4.82 4.63
N THR A 70 -10.46 3.83 5.54
CA THR A 70 -9.30 3.54 6.36
C THR A 70 -8.06 3.28 5.50
N PHE A 71 -8.18 2.45 4.47
CA PHE A 71 -7.08 2.17 3.54
C PHE A 71 -6.59 3.45 2.83
N ALA A 72 -7.50 4.25 2.29
CA ALA A 72 -7.14 5.49 1.61
C ALA A 72 -6.46 6.50 2.55
N ALA A 73 -6.95 6.63 3.79
CA ALA A 73 -6.34 7.48 4.81
C ALA A 73 -4.93 7.00 5.19
N LEU A 74 -4.75 5.69 5.39
CA LEU A 74 -3.44 5.11 5.69
C LEU A 74 -2.44 5.31 4.56
N ARG A 75 -2.85 5.17 3.30
CA ARG A 75 -2.01 5.52 2.14
C ARG A 75 -1.60 6.99 2.12
N GLY A 76 -2.49 7.88 2.53
CA GLY A 76 -2.19 9.31 2.70
C GLY A 76 -1.14 9.53 3.78
N VAL A 77 -1.33 8.93 4.96
CA VAL A 77 -0.36 9.01 6.08
C VAL A 77 1.01 8.46 5.66
N GLU A 78 1.04 7.32 4.99
CA GLU A 78 2.27 6.71 4.47
C GLU A 78 3.01 7.65 3.53
N ALA A 79 2.30 8.23 2.55
CA ALA A 79 2.87 9.21 1.62
C ALA A 79 3.43 10.44 2.35
N SER A 80 2.69 10.97 3.34
CA SER A 80 3.14 12.11 4.13
C SER A 80 4.42 11.80 4.91
N VAL A 81 4.50 10.65 5.57
CA VAL A 81 5.70 10.25 6.33
C VAL A 81 6.91 10.07 5.41
N ILE A 82 6.74 9.45 4.23
CA ILE A 82 7.81 9.31 3.23
C ILE A 82 8.34 10.68 2.83
N LEU A 83 7.46 11.64 2.51
CA LEU A 83 7.88 12.99 2.14
C LEU A 83 8.55 13.74 3.31
N THR A 84 8.08 13.54 4.54
CA THR A 84 8.74 14.08 5.74
C THR A 84 10.18 13.57 5.87
N GLY A 85 10.44 12.31 5.57
CA GLY A 85 11.79 11.72 5.55
C GLY A 85 12.68 12.21 4.40
N ALA A 86 12.10 12.44 3.23
CA ALA A 86 12.83 12.89 2.04
C ALA A 86 13.24 14.38 2.11
N LEU A 87 12.45 15.22 2.79
CA LEU A 87 12.66 16.67 2.85
C LEU A 87 14.04 17.09 3.40
N PRO A 88 14.55 16.52 4.52
CA PRO A 88 15.90 16.84 5.00
C PRO A 88 17.01 16.49 3.99
N LEU A 89 16.87 15.37 3.26
CA LEU A 89 17.83 14.97 2.22
C LEU A 89 17.77 15.89 0.99
N LEU A 90 16.58 16.41 0.66
CA LEU A 90 16.47 17.44 -0.37
C LEU A 90 17.12 18.76 0.09
N ALA A 91 16.96 19.12 1.36
CA ALA A 91 17.56 20.32 1.93
C ALA A 91 19.10 20.26 1.90
N THR A 92 19.72 19.11 2.18
CA THR A 92 21.19 18.96 2.09
C THR A 92 21.70 19.17 0.66
N LEU A 93 20.99 18.66 -0.35
CA LEU A 93 21.31 18.88 -1.76
C LEU A 93 21.25 20.36 -2.14
N LEU A 94 20.19 21.06 -1.72
CA LEU A 94 20.00 22.48 -2.04
C LEU A 94 20.97 23.40 -1.29
N ALA A 95 21.46 22.97 -0.12
CA ALA A 95 22.46 23.70 0.65
C ALA A 95 23.90 23.53 0.13
N GLY A 96 24.12 22.77 -0.94
CA GLY A 96 25.45 22.57 -1.53
C GLY A 96 26.32 21.56 -0.78
N GLY A 97 25.72 20.63 -0.02
CA GLY A 97 26.45 19.48 0.55
C GLY A 97 27.23 19.75 1.83
N GLY A 98 26.79 20.68 2.68
CA GLY A 98 27.43 20.90 3.98
C GLY A 98 27.34 19.68 4.92
N ASP A 99 28.50 19.13 5.31
CA ASP A 99 28.64 17.89 6.11
C ASP A 99 27.91 17.91 7.46
N ALA A 100 27.71 19.10 8.06
CA ALA A 100 27.10 19.21 9.39
C ALA A 100 25.62 18.75 9.44
N TRP A 101 24.92 18.73 8.30
CA TRP A 101 23.49 18.39 8.22
C TRP A 101 23.20 17.03 7.60
N SER A 102 24.20 16.33 7.04
CA SER A 102 23.99 15.02 6.39
C SER A 102 23.54 13.94 7.37
N ALA A 103 24.28 13.72 8.46
CA ALA A 103 23.96 12.68 9.43
C ALA A 103 22.59 12.87 10.12
N PRO A 104 22.21 14.09 10.58
CA PRO A 104 20.85 14.34 11.06
C PRO A 104 19.76 14.06 10.01
N ALA A 105 19.99 14.46 8.75
CA ALA A 105 19.04 14.23 7.67
C ALA A 105 18.83 12.73 7.39
N GLU A 106 19.91 11.95 7.36
CA GLU A 106 19.86 10.49 7.23
C GLU A 106 19.14 9.82 8.41
N ALA A 107 19.37 10.29 9.64
CA ALA A 107 18.68 9.76 10.81
C ALA A 107 17.17 10.01 10.76
N VAL A 108 16.73 11.20 10.34
CA VAL A 108 15.31 11.52 10.14
C VAL A 108 14.72 10.66 9.02
N HIS A 109 15.44 10.50 7.91
CA HIS A 109 15.03 9.64 6.81
C HIS A 109 14.86 8.17 7.26
N ALA A 110 15.82 7.62 8.01
CA ALA A 110 15.73 6.26 8.54
C ALA A 110 14.54 6.08 9.51
N ALA A 111 14.26 7.08 10.35
CA ALA A 111 13.09 7.07 11.24
C ALA A 111 11.78 7.11 10.43
N ALA A 112 11.71 7.96 9.40
CA ALA A 112 10.56 8.03 8.51
C ALA A 112 10.36 6.73 7.72
N PHE A 113 11.44 6.10 7.27
CA PHE A 113 11.39 4.80 6.58
C PHE A 113 10.77 3.72 7.47
N LEU A 114 11.22 3.60 8.73
CA LEU A 114 10.64 2.65 9.68
C LEU A 114 9.15 2.93 9.96
N VAL A 115 8.77 4.20 10.09
CA VAL A 115 7.38 4.56 10.39
C VAL A 115 6.48 4.37 9.17
N GLY A 116 6.82 4.94 8.01
CA GLY A 116 6.02 4.92 6.79
C GLY A 116 6.06 3.58 6.09
N GLN A 117 7.21 3.25 5.50
CA GLN A 117 7.45 2.02 4.73
C GLN A 117 7.66 0.78 5.60
N GLY A 118 7.73 0.94 6.92
CA GLY A 118 7.67 -0.15 7.89
C GLY A 118 6.28 -0.27 8.51
N LEU A 119 6.00 0.48 9.56
CA LEU A 119 4.83 0.29 10.41
C LEU A 119 3.50 0.61 9.69
N VAL A 120 3.40 1.78 9.04
CA VAL A 120 2.15 2.21 8.39
C VAL A 120 1.80 1.28 7.23
N ILE A 121 2.75 0.95 6.35
CA ILE A 121 2.47 0.00 5.25
C ILE A 121 2.01 -1.35 5.79
N SER A 122 2.59 -1.83 6.90
CA SER A 122 2.20 -3.12 7.49
C SER A 122 0.71 -3.12 7.89
N VAL A 123 0.27 -2.08 8.60
CA VAL A 123 -1.15 -1.92 8.98
C VAL A 123 -2.02 -1.76 7.75
N ASN A 124 -1.54 -1.02 6.76
CA ASN A 124 -2.25 -0.77 5.53
C ASN A 124 -2.50 -2.05 4.72
N THR A 125 -1.49 -2.93 4.61
CA THR A 125 -1.60 -4.24 3.97
C THR A 125 -2.60 -5.14 4.71
N ILE A 126 -2.63 -5.10 6.05
CA ILE A 126 -3.63 -5.83 6.86
C ILE A 126 -5.05 -5.35 6.51
N VAL A 127 -5.27 -4.03 6.56
CA VAL A 127 -6.58 -3.41 6.26
C VAL A 127 -7.03 -3.74 4.85
N LEU A 128 -6.12 -3.65 3.88
CA LEU A 128 -6.40 -3.99 2.49
C LEU A 128 -6.73 -5.49 2.32
N GLY A 129 -5.95 -6.38 2.94
CA GLY A 129 -6.20 -7.82 2.93
C GLY A 129 -7.61 -8.15 3.43
N TRP A 130 -8.01 -7.54 4.56
CA TRP A 130 -9.36 -7.68 5.09
C TRP A 130 -10.44 -7.04 4.22
N LEU A 131 -10.19 -5.87 3.63
CA LEU A 131 -11.11 -5.24 2.66
C LEU A 131 -11.37 -6.17 1.47
N LEU A 132 -10.31 -6.75 0.91
CA LEU A 132 -10.36 -7.68 -0.21
C LEU A 132 -11.02 -9.02 0.16
N TRP A 133 -10.81 -9.49 1.40
CA TRP A 133 -11.41 -10.71 1.92
C TRP A 133 -12.93 -10.60 2.02
N ASP A 134 -13.42 -9.52 2.61
CA ASP A 134 -14.85 -9.31 2.84
C ASP A 134 -15.61 -9.01 1.54
N THR A 135 -15.04 -8.15 0.70
CA THR A 135 -15.65 -7.78 -0.58
C THR A 135 -15.57 -8.89 -1.62
N ARG A 136 -14.71 -9.90 -1.41
CA ARG A 136 -14.41 -10.98 -2.36
C ARG A 136 -14.02 -10.46 -3.75
N ALA A 137 -13.45 -9.26 -3.80
CA ALA A 137 -13.06 -8.59 -5.03
C ALA A 137 -11.92 -9.32 -5.76
N VAL A 138 -11.21 -10.21 -5.07
CA VAL A 138 -10.07 -11.00 -5.57
C VAL A 138 -10.14 -12.45 -5.03
N PRO A 139 -9.28 -13.39 -5.49
CA PRO A 139 -9.20 -14.72 -4.90
C PRO A 139 -8.90 -14.68 -3.39
N ARG A 140 -9.53 -15.56 -2.60
CA ARG A 140 -9.34 -15.60 -1.14
C ARG A 140 -7.90 -15.80 -0.70
N ALA A 141 -7.14 -16.61 -1.45
CA ALA A 141 -5.71 -16.81 -1.18
C ALA A 141 -4.92 -15.50 -1.23
N LEU A 142 -5.21 -14.63 -2.21
CA LEU A 142 -4.55 -13.31 -2.33
C LEU A 142 -4.94 -12.41 -1.15
N ALA A 143 -6.22 -12.37 -0.79
CA ALA A 143 -6.69 -11.57 0.35
C ALA A 143 -6.08 -12.04 1.69
N ALA A 144 -6.00 -13.36 1.92
CA ALA A 144 -5.35 -13.94 3.10
C ALA A 144 -3.85 -13.65 3.12
N LEU A 145 -3.17 -13.73 1.97
CA LEU A 145 -1.75 -13.40 1.87
C LEU A 145 -1.48 -11.95 2.29
N GLY A 146 -2.35 -11.00 1.90
CA GLY A 146 -2.27 -9.62 2.35
C GLY A 146 -2.44 -9.48 3.86
N ALA A 147 -3.51 -10.05 4.42
CA ALA A 147 -3.80 -9.93 5.85
C ALA A 147 -2.70 -10.57 6.73
N LEU A 148 -2.29 -11.79 6.39
CA LEU A 148 -1.25 -12.53 7.13
C LEU A 148 0.14 -11.93 6.90
N GLY A 149 0.46 -11.59 5.65
CA GLY A 149 1.74 -10.98 5.30
C GLY A 149 1.94 -9.64 6.00
N GLY A 150 0.89 -8.81 6.04
CA GLY A 150 0.87 -7.57 6.80
C GLY A 150 1.15 -7.77 8.30
N GLY A 151 0.59 -8.83 8.91
CA GLY A 151 0.87 -9.18 10.31
C GLY A 151 2.31 -9.63 10.56
N VAL A 152 2.88 -10.41 9.65
CA VAL A 152 4.29 -10.85 9.72
C VAL A 152 5.23 -9.66 9.65
N VAL A 153 5.06 -8.79 8.65
CA VAL A 153 5.94 -7.63 8.47
C VAL A 153 5.74 -6.60 9.60
N LEU A 154 4.51 -6.43 10.12
CA LEU A 154 4.25 -5.58 11.29
C LEU A 154 5.05 -6.06 12.50
N SER A 155 5.04 -7.37 12.75
CA SER A 155 5.79 -7.97 13.87
C SER A 155 7.28 -7.73 13.72
N SER A 156 7.83 -7.88 12.51
CA SER A 156 9.23 -7.57 12.20
C SER A 156 9.56 -6.09 12.41
N ASN A 157 8.69 -5.17 11.97
CA ASN A 157 8.91 -3.73 12.12
C ASN A 157 8.79 -3.26 13.57
N LEU A 158 7.90 -3.87 14.37
CA LEU A 158 7.85 -3.64 15.81
C LEU A 158 9.10 -4.16 16.51
N ALA A 159 9.63 -5.31 16.10
CA ALA A 159 10.89 -5.83 16.64
C ALA A 159 12.07 -4.87 16.32
N GLN A 160 12.09 -4.26 15.14
CA GLN A 160 13.06 -3.21 14.77
C GLN A 160 12.90 -1.95 15.63
N LEU A 161 11.67 -1.48 15.82
CA LEU A 161 11.37 -0.32 16.65
C LEU A 161 11.88 -0.48 18.10
N TRP A 162 11.76 -1.69 18.65
CA TRP A 162 12.25 -2.02 20.00
C TRP A 162 13.72 -2.46 20.04
N GLY A 163 14.44 -2.39 18.91
CA GLY A 163 15.87 -2.73 18.84
C GLY A 163 16.17 -4.22 19.01
N VAL A 164 15.17 -5.11 18.88
CA VAL A 164 15.33 -6.56 18.98
C VAL A 164 16.05 -7.13 17.76
N ILE A 165 15.79 -6.55 16.58
CA ILE A 165 16.47 -6.88 15.32
C ILE A 165 16.91 -5.58 14.61
N PRO A 166 17.96 -5.61 13.78
CA PRO A 166 18.39 -4.42 13.03
C PRO A 166 17.39 -4.00 11.95
N LEU A 167 17.41 -2.70 11.59
CA LEU A 167 16.59 -2.10 10.52
C LEU A 167 16.78 -2.75 9.14
N SER A 168 17.91 -3.41 8.94
CA SER A 168 18.23 -4.15 7.73
C SER A 168 18.84 -5.49 8.08
N GLY A 169 18.55 -6.52 7.28
CA GLY A 169 19.08 -7.86 7.49
C GLY A 169 18.18 -8.95 6.93
N ALA A 170 18.66 -10.20 7.00
CA ALA A 170 17.97 -11.36 6.45
C ALA A 170 16.58 -11.57 7.07
N VAL A 171 16.43 -11.37 8.37
CA VAL A 171 15.14 -11.56 9.07
C VAL A 171 14.09 -10.57 8.56
N ALA A 172 14.43 -9.27 8.51
CA ALA A 172 13.53 -8.24 7.99
C ALA A 172 13.20 -8.49 6.51
N ALA A 173 14.19 -8.89 5.70
CA ALA A 173 13.98 -9.22 4.29
C ALA A 173 13.00 -10.40 4.11
N VAL A 174 13.18 -11.49 4.87
CA VAL A 174 12.29 -12.66 4.83
C VAL A 174 10.88 -12.29 5.30
N ALA A 175 10.74 -11.48 6.36
CA ALA A 175 9.45 -11.04 6.86
C ALA A 175 8.68 -10.14 5.86
N ALA A 176 9.38 -9.45 4.96
CA ALA A 176 8.77 -8.61 3.92
C ALA A 176 8.28 -9.43 2.69
N VAL A 177 8.80 -10.64 2.48
CA VAL A 177 8.46 -11.49 1.31
C VAL A 177 6.95 -11.69 1.11
N PRO A 178 6.14 -12.00 2.15
CA PRO A 178 4.71 -12.19 1.96
C PRO A 178 3.98 -10.93 1.47
N VAL A 179 4.37 -9.75 1.96
CA VAL A 179 3.79 -8.46 1.51
C VAL A 179 4.23 -8.15 0.09
N PHE A 180 5.50 -8.37 -0.23
CA PHE A 180 6.01 -8.22 -1.60
C PHE A 180 5.25 -9.12 -2.59
N ALA A 181 5.07 -10.40 -2.25
CA ALA A 181 4.31 -11.33 -3.06
C ALA A 181 2.83 -10.93 -3.20
N PHE A 182 2.22 -10.44 -2.12
CA PHE A 182 0.85 -9.92 -2.13
C PHE A 182 0.69 -8.75 -3.09
N GLU A 183 1.52 -7.72 -2.97
CA GLU A 183 1.38 -6.50 -3.78
C GLU A 183 1.67 -6.78 -5.25
N LEU A 184 2.69 -7.59 -5.56
CA LEU A 184 3.00 -7.96 -6.93
C LEU A 184 1.86 -8.77 -7.57
N TRP A 185 1.31 -9.74 -6.84
CA TRP A 185 0.17 -10.52 -7.33
C TRP A 185 -1.07 -9.63 -7.51
N LEU A 186 -1.37 -8.74 -6.56
CA LEU A 186 -2.47 -7.79 -6.67
C LEU A 186 -2.31 -6.88 -7.88
N ALA A 187 -1.12 -6.33 -8.09
CA ALA A 187 -0.84 -5.44 -9.21
C ALA A 187 -1.04 -6.13 -10.56
N ILE A 188 -0.48 -7.33 -10.73
CA ILE A 188 -0.63 -8.13 -11.95
C ILE A 188 -2.11 -8.47 -12.18
N LEU A 189 -2.83 -8.88 -11.13
CA LEU A 189 -4.24 -9.20 -11.21
C LEU A 189 -5.07 -7.99 -11.64
N LEU A 190 -4.80 -6.81 -11.07
CA LEU A 190 -5.50 -5.57 -11.41
C LEU A 190 -5.27 -5.13 -12.86
N ILE A 191 -4.05 -5.31 -13.39
CA ILE A 191 -3.69 -4.98 -14.77
C ILE A 191 -4.35 -5.94 -15.77
N THR A 192 -4.25 -7.24 -15.50
CA THR A 192 -4.62 -8.29 -16.46
C THR A 192 -6.11 -8.63 -16.41
N VAL A 193 -6.69 -8.73 -15.21
CA VAL A 193 -8.06 -9.21 -14.98
C VAL A 193 -8.97 -8.11 -14.42
N GLY A 194 -8.44 -7.29 -13.50
CA GLY A 194 -9.22 -6.35 -12.71
C GLY A 194 -9.93 -6.99 -11.52
N LEU A 195 -10.81 -6.24 -10.87
CA LEU A 195 -11.59 -6.71 -9.71
C LEU A 195 -12.82 -7.52 -10.13
N ARG A 196 -13.21 -8.49 -9.29
CA ARG A 196 -14.47 -9.20 -9.44
C ARG A 196 -15.63 -8.25 -9.14
N SER A 197 -16.72 -8.37 -9.91
CA SER A 197 -17.93 -7.56 -9.73
C SER A 197 -18.50 -7.79 -8.32
N VAL A 198 -18.51 -6.75 -7.48
CA VAL A 198 -19.04 -6.85 -6.11
C VAL A 198 -20.58 -6.86 -6.10
N ASP A 199 -21.22 -6.35 -7.16
CA ASP A 199 -22.69 -6.25 -7.29
C ASP A 199 -23.38 -7.58 -7.66
N ALA A 200 -22.68 -8.55 -8.24
CA ALA A 200 -23.29 -9.81 -8.72
C ALA A 200 -23.82 -10.72 -7.59
N ALA A 201 -23.45 -10.44 -6.33
CA ALA A 201 -23.94 -11.20 -5.18
C ALA A 201 -25.31 -10.72 -4.67
N ASP A 202 -25.75 -9.49 -4.99
CA ASP A 202 -27.05 -8.97 -4.56
C ASP A 202 -28.16 -9.26 -5.59
N ASP A 203 -27.82 -9.30 -6.89
CA ASP A 203 -28.75 -9.70 -7.98
C ASP A 203 -29.16 -11.19 -7.91
N ALA A 204 -28.42 -12.02 -7.17
CA ALA A 204 -28.72 -13.45 -7.00
C ALA A 204 -29.69 -13.73 -5.83
N ARG A 205 -30.12 -12.71 -5.06
CA ARG A 205 -31.19 -12.91 -4.08
C ARG A 205 -32.52 -13.02 -4.81
N PRO A 206 -33.25 -14.14 -4.72
CA PRO A 206 -34.60 -14.19 -5.25
C PRO A 206 -35.43 -13.10 -4.57
N VAL A 207 -36.05 -12.25 -5.38
CA VAL A 207 -37.09 -11.33 -4.94
C VAL A 207 -38.11 -12.17 -4.17
N ARG A 208 -38.18 -12.02 -2.84
CA ARG A 208 -39.29 -12.54 -2.05
C ARG A 208 -40.52 -11.80 -2.54
N THR A 209 -41.26 -12.42 -3.46
CA THR A 209 -42.64 -12.05 -3.71
C THR A 209 -43.38 -12.13 -2.38
N ALA A 210 -43.89 -10.99 -1.93
CA ALA A 210 -44.75 -10.93 -0.76
C ALA A 210 -45.93 -11.91 -0.96
N PRO A 211 -46.40 -12.60 0.09
CA PRO A 211 -47.57 -13.45 -0.02
C PRO A 211 -48.75 -12.60 -0.52
N GLN A 212 -49.35 -13.02 -1.65
CA GLN A 212 -50.60 -12.45 -2.14
C GLN A 212 -51.66 -12.68 -1.06
N ILE A 213 -52.10 -11.60 -0.42
CA ILE A 213 -53.26 -11.63 0.47
C ILE A 213 -54.49 -11.85 -0.43
N PRO A 214 -55.29 -12.91 -0.22
CA PRO A 214 -56.54 -13.09 -0.96
C PRO A 214 -57.47 -11.91 -0.67
N ASN A 215 -58.01 -11.30 -1.72
CA ASN A 215 -59.04 -10.26 -1.60
C ASN A 215 -60.37 -10.92 -1.15
N PRO A 216 -61.17 -10.27 -0.29
CA PRO A 216 -62.39 -10.85 0.27
C PRO A 216 -63.51 -11.03 -0.76
#